data_AF-A0A1F8RA77-F1
#
_entry.id   AF-A0A1F8RA77-F1
#
_cell.length_a   1.000
_cell.length_b   1.000
_cell.length_c   1.000
_cell.angle_alpha   90.00
_cell.angle_beta   90.00
_cell.angle_gamma   90.00
#
_symmetry.space_group_name_H-M   'P 1'
#
loop_
_entity.id
_entity.type
_entity.pdbx_description
1 polymer ?
#
loop_
_entity_poly.entity_id
_entity_poly.type
_entity_poly.pdbx_seq_one_letter_code
_entity_poly.pdbx_strand_id
1 'polypeptide(L)'
;MTSPFERAAHTARIAAGIVGAPVEQEEGLTEWRSGEEVASIRARVWPAWEQACALSRQAGPVALITHGGPISFLLEELGLAKNVLEQHKRRFDRNNPLPPAGVWKATLPAPGAAWDLQLAFLPEPVKPGAKYAIV
;
A
#
# COMPACT_ATOMS: atom_id res chain seq x y z
N MET A 1 4.38 -8.09 3.12
CA MET A 1 3.27 -8.34 4.07
C MET A 1 1.95 -8.01 3.38
N THR A 2 0.86 -8.70 3.73
CA THR A 2 -0.45 -8.48 3.09
C THR A 2 -1.59 -8.55 4.10
N SER A 3 -2.67 -7.83 3.84
CA SER A 3 -3.95 -8.09 4.52
C SER A 3 -4.38 -9.55 4.34
N PRO A 4 -5.06 -10.17 5.34
CA PRO A 4 -5.57 -11.54 5.26
C PRO A 4 -6.75 -11.69 4.30
N PHE A 5 -7.37 -10.59 3.84
CA PHE A 5 -8.49 -10.68 2.90
C PHE A 5 -8.05 -11.18 1.53
N GLU A 6 -8.82 -12.12 0.96
CA GLU A 6 -8.39 -12.89 -0.23
C GLU A 6 -7.98 -12.00 -1.42
N ARG A 7 -8.66 -10.88 -1.66
CA ARG A 7 -8.29 -9.95 -2.74
C ARG A 7 -6.87 -9.40 -2.62
N ALA A 8 -6.42 -9.10 -1.40
CA ALA A 8 -5.07 -8.62 -1.12
C ALA A 8 -4.08 -9.79 -1.11
N ALA A 9 -4.42 -10.88 -0.43
CA ALA A 9 -3.60 -12.08 -0.36
C ALA A 9 -3.32 -12.69 -1.74
N HIS A 10 -4.31 -12.68 -2.64
CA HIS A 10 -4.15 -13.13 -4.02
C HIS A 10 -3.17 -12.25 -4.80
N THR A 11 -3.31 -10.92 -4.71
CA THR A 11 -2.38 -9.96 -5.31
C THR A 11 -0.96 -10.18 -4.77
N ALA A 12 -0.82 -10.40 -3.47
CA ALA A 12 0.46 -10.68 -2.84
C ALA A 12 1.10 -11.97 -3.35
N ARG A 13 0.33 -13.05 -3.50
CA ARG A 13 0.84 -14.32 -4.05
C ARG A 13 1.33 -14.17 -5.49
N ILE A 14 0.61 -13.41 -6.33
CA ILE A 14 1.04 -13.13 -7.71
C ILE A 14 2.37 -12.36 -7.72
N ALA A 15 2.42 -11.22 -7.03
CA ALA A 15 3.62 -10.37 -7.01
C ALA A 15 4.82 -11.11 -6.41
N ALA A 16 4.62 -11.81 -5.29
CA ALA A 16 5.65 -12.59 -4.63
C ALA A 16 6.14 -13.76 -5.49
N GLY A 17 5.27 -14.43 -6.23
CA GLY A 17 5.63 -15.52 -7.14
C GLY A 17 6.56 -15.08 -8.28
N ILE A 18 6.45 -13.82 -8.73
CA ILE A 18 7.33 -13.26 -9.77
C ILE A 18 8.74 -13.04 -9.24
N VAL A 19 8.87 -12.52 -8.01
CA VAL A 19 10.17 -12.12 -7.43
C VAL A 19 10.76 -13.15 -6.46
N GLY A 20 10.06 -14.26 -6.20
CA GLY A 20 10.48 -15.27 -5.24
C GLY A 20 10.46 -14.81 -3.77
N ALA A 21 9.65 -13.81 -3.42
CA ALA A 21 9.59 -13.27 -2.06
C ALA A 21 8.63 -14.07 -1.16
N PRO A 22 8.87 -14.13 0.16
CA PRO A 22 7.91 -14.69 1.10
C PRO A 22 6.68 -13.78 1.26
N VAL A 23 5.52 -14.36 1.57
CA VAL A 23 4.29 -13.63 1.90
C VAL A 23 3.88 -13.94 3.33
N GLU A 24 3.77 -12.89 4.13
CA GLU A 24 3.25 -12.93 5.49
C GLU A 24 1.92 -12.16 5.55
N GLN A 25 0.92 -12.76 6.18
CA GLN A 25 -0.38 -12.11 6.43
C GLN A 25 -0.31 -11.27 7.71
N GLU A 26 -0.89 -10.08 7.65
CA GLU A 26 -0.90 -9.11 8.74
C GLU A 26 -2.31 -8.54 8.93
N GLU A 27 -2.93 -8.84 10.07
CA GLU A 27 -4.29 -8.40 10.45
C GLU A 27 -4.39 -6.88 10.54
N GLY A 28 -3.31 -6.21 10.95
CA GLY A 28 -3.19 -4.76 11.00
C GLY A 28 -3.44 -4.09 9.66
N LEU A 29 -3.22 -4.80 8.54
CA LEU A 29 -3.43 -4.30 7.18
C LEU A 29 -4.86 -4.53 6.65
N THR A 30 -5.82 -4.98 7.46
CA THR A 30 -7.22 -5.13 7.03
C THR A 30 -7.88 -3.80 6.63
N GLU A 31 -8.87 -3.88 5.73
CA GLU A 31 -9.61 -2.71 5.27
C GLU A 31 -10.26 -1.97 6.45
N TRP A 32 -10.32 -0.65 6.35
CA TRP A 32 -10.98 0.21 7.32
C TRP A 32 -12.45 -0.17 7.44
N ARG A 33 -12.88 -0.49 8.68
CA ARG A 33 -14.26 -0.85 8.97
C ARG A 33 -15.13 0.40 9.09
N SER A 34 -16.39 0.29 8.66
CA SER A 34 -17.37 1.36 8.86
C SER A 34 -17.51 1.68 10.36
N GLY A 35 -17.34 2.94 10.74
CA GLY A 35 -17.42 3.41 12.13
C GLY A 35 -16.17 3.11 12.99
N GLU A 36 -15.08 2.61 12.39
CA GLU A 36 -13.82 2.45 13.11
C GLU A 36 -13.12 3.81 13.30
N GLU A 37 -12.77 4.11 14.55
CA GLU A 37 -12.10 5.35 14.93
C GLU A 37 -10.65 5.39 14.42
N VAL A 38 -10.15 6.58 14.08
CA VAL A 38 -8.77 6.79 13.59
C VAL A 38 -7.73 6.22 14.56
N ALA A 39 -7.95 6.36 15.87
CA ALA A 39 -7.06 5.81 16.89
C ALA A 39 -6.97 4.27 16.83
N SER A 40 -8.08 3.58 16.52
CA SER A 40 -8.10 2.11 16.35
C SER A 40 -7.30 1.68 15.12
N ILE A 41 -7.47 2.39 14.00
CA ILE A 41 -6.68 2.14 12.78
C ILE A 41 -5.21 2.34 13.06
N ARG A 42 -4.84 3.45 13.71
CA ARG A 42 -3.46 3.72 14.07
C ARG A 42 -2.88 2.61 14.94
N ALA A 43 -3.62 2.18 15.96
CA ALA A 43 -3.19 1.12 16.86
C ALA A 43 -2.91 -0.22 16.15
N ARG A 44 -3.58 -0.53 15.03
CA ARG A 44 -3.37 -1.78 14.28
C ARG A 44 -2.45 -1.64 13.06
N VAL A 45 -2.52 -0.53 12.32
CA VAL A 45 -1.76 -0.33 11.07
C VAL A 45 -0.32 0.10 11.38
N TRP A 46 -0.13 0.93 12.42
CA TRP A 46 1.19 1.49 12.71
C TRP A 46 2.23 0.42 13.11
N PRO A 47 1.91 -0.58 13.95
CA PRO A 47 2.85 -1.66 14.23
C PRO A 47 3.28 -2.43 12.97
N ALA A 48 2.35 -2.71 12.05
CA ALA A 48 2.65 -3.35 10.77
C ALA A 48 3.60 -2.51 9.90
N TRP A 49 3.41 -1.19 9.91
CA TRP A 49 4.30 -0.25 9.23
C TRP A 49 5.70 -0.22 9.83
N GLU A 50 5.82 -0.18 11.16
CA GLU A 50 7.10 -0.21 11.87
C GLU A 50 7.86 -1.51 11.62
N GLN A 51 7.16 -2.65 11.64
CA GLN A 51 7.71 -3.96 11.27
C GLN A 51 8.22 -3.96 9.82
N ALA A 52 7.43 -3.45 8.87
CA ALA A 52 7.86 -3.34 7.48
C ALA A 52 9.09 -2.43 7.31
N CYS A 53 9.18 -1.33 8.06
CA CYS A 53 10.36 -0.48 8.07
C CYS A 53 11.59 -1.20 8.64
N ALA A 54 11.42 -1.96 9.73
CA ALA A 54 12.50 -2.75 10.33
C ALA A 54 13.01 -3.82 9.37
N LEU A 55 12.11 -4.58 8.75
CA LEU A 55 12.41 -5.56 7.72
C LEU A 55 13.09 -4.91 6.51
N SER A 56 12.60 -3.74 6.09
CA SER A 56 13.12 -3.03 4.92
C SER A 56 14.60 -2.65 5.07
N ARG A 57 15.00 -2.24 6.29
CA ARG A 57 16.40 -1.93 6.61
C ARG A 57 17.32 -3.16 6.60
N GLN A 58 16.77 -4.35 6.86
CA GLN A 58 17.55 -5.58 6.96
C GLN A 58 17.62 -6.35 5.64
N ALA A 59 16.51 -6.43 4.92
CA ALA A 59 16.32 -7.31 3.77
C ALA A 59 16.02 -6.58 2.45
N GLY A 60 16.00 -5.24 2.46
CA GLY A 60 15.64 -4.43 1.30
C GLY A 60 14.13 -4.21 1.18
N PRO A 61 13.63 -3.65 0.07
CA PRO A 61 12.27 -3.13 -0.03
C PRO A 61 11.17 -4.13 0.39
N VAL A 62 10.23 -3.65 1.20
CA VAL A 62 9.06 -4.42 1.65
C VAL A 62 7.79 -3.87 1.02
N ALA A 63 7.00 -4.74 0.38
CA ALA A 63 5.68 -4.39 -0.10
C ALA A 63 4.62 -4.63 1.01
N LEU A 64 3.76 -3.63 1.22
CA LEU A 64 2.53 -3.73 2.00
C LEU A 64 1.34 -3.80 1.05
N ILE A 65 0.64 -4.93 1.02
CA ILE A 65 -0.46 -5.18 0.09
C ILE A 65 -1.77 -5.13 0.88
N THR A 66 -2.53 -4.07 0.67
CA THR A 66 -3.68 -3.71 1.51
C THR A 66 -4.75 -2.97 0.68
N HIS A 67 -5.57 -2.15 1.32
CA HIS A 67 -6.78 -1.56 0.76
C HIS A 67 -6.79 -0.03 0.90
N GLY A 68 -7.80 0.62 0.35
CA GLY A 68 -7.84 2.07 0.23
C GLY A 68 -7.83 2.83 1.55
N GLY A 69 -8.49 2.28 2.58
CA GLY A 69 -8.51 2.88 3.92
C GLY A 69 -7.12 2.93 4.56
N PRO A 70 -6.46 1.78 4.81
CA PRO A 70 -5.11 1.74 5.36
C PRO A 70 -4.09 2.50 4.52
N ILE A 71 -4.20 2.51 3.20
CA ILE A 71 -3.28 3.30 2.35
C ILE A 71 -3.51 4.79 2.55
N SER A 72 -4.76 5.25 2.59
CA SER A 72 -5.06 6.67 2.85
C SER A 72 -4.51 7.10 4.20
N PHE A 73 -4.72 6.27 5.24
CA PHE A 73 -4.21 6.51 6.58
C PHE A 73 -2.68 6.61 6.59
N LEU A 74 -1.97 5.66 5.96
CA LEU A 74 -0.51 5.69 5.89
C LEU A 74 0.00 6.92 5.13
N LEU A 75 -0.58 7.24 3.98
CA LEU A 75 -0.15 8.42 3.21
C LEU A 75 -0.30 9.71 4.02
N GLU A 76 -1.39 9.85 4.78
CA GLU A 76 -1.61 11.00 5.66
C GLU A 76 -0.60 11.04 6.82
N GLU A 77 -0.42 9.94 7.56
CA GLU A 77 0.55 9.86 8.68
C GLU A 77 2.00 10.07 8.23
N LEU A 78 2.34 9.65 7.00
CA LEU A 78 3.67 9.83 6.42
C LEU A 78 3.89 11.23 5.83
N GLY A 79 2.89 12.10 5.89
CA GLY A 79 3.01 13.52 5.55
C GLY A 79 2.65 13.87 4.09
N LEU A 80 1.90 13.01 3.38
CA LEU A 80 1.34 13.40 2.09
C LEU A 80 0.38 14.58 2.30
N ALA A 81 0.59 15.66 1.55
CA ALA A 81 -0.24 16.85 1.67
C ALA A 81 -1.72 16.51 1.40
N LYS A 82 -2.62 16.96 2.29
CA LYS A 82 -4.05 16.64 2.24
C LYS A 82 -4.70 16.94 0.89
N ASN A 83 -4.35 18.07 0.27
CA ASN A 83 -4.86 18.43 -1.07
C ASN A 83 -4.44 17.43 -2.15
N VAL A 84 -3.22 16.90 -2.09
CA VAL A 84 -2.73 15.87 -3.02
C VAL A 84 -3.46 14.56 -2.81
N LEU A 85 -3.66 14.14 -1.55
CA LEU A 85 -4.41 12.95 -1.21
C LEU A 85 -5.87 13.03 -1.73
N GLU A 86 -6.54 14.15 -1.45
CA GLU A 86 -7.93 14.37 -1.90
C GLU A 86 -8.05 14.45 -3.43
N GLN A 87 -7.04 14.98 -4.13
CA GLN A 87 -7.00 14.94 -5.60
C GLN A 87 -6.98 13.50 -6.12
N HIS A 88 -6.19 12.61 -5.51
CA HIS A 88 -6.14 11.20 -5.90
C HIS A 88 -7.45 10.49 -5.60
N LYS A 89 -8.02 10.71 -4.41
CA LYS A 89 -9.31 10.13 -4.03
C LYS A 89 -10.47 10.52 -4.93
N ARG A 90 -10.47 11.74 -5.49
CA ARG A 90 -11.45 12.18 -6.49
C ARG A 90 -11.25 11.55 -7.87
N ARG A 91 -10.02 11.12 -8.18
CA ARG A 91 -9.67 10.55 -9.48
C ARG A 91 -10.07 9.08 -9.59
N PHE A 92 -10.01 8.33 -8.49
CA PHE A 92 -10.26 6.88 -8.49
C PHE A 92 -11.56 6.51 -7.79
N ASP A 93 -12.12 5.37 -8.19
CA ASP A 93 -13.40 4.91 -7.66
C ASP A 93 -13.37 4.72 -6.15
N ARG A 94 -14.53 4.94 -5.53
CA ARG A 94 -14.79 4.70 -4.10
C ARG A 94 -13.87 5.47 -3.15
N ASN A 95 -13.43 6.66 -3.55
CA ASN A 95 -12.62 7.54 -2.71
C ASN A 95 -11.25 6.93 -2.35
N ASN A 96 -10.70 6.11 -3.25
CA ASN A 96 -9.41 5.45 -3.05
C ASN A 96 -8.24 6.32 -3.52
N PRO A 97 -7.08 6.32 -2.83
CA PRO A 97 -5.92 7.12 -3.24
C PRO A 97 -5.12 6.51 -4.41
N LEU A 98 -5.56 5.37 -4.96
CA LEU A 98 -4.99 4.65 -6.09
C LEU A 98 -6.07 3.75 -6.72
N PRO A 99 -5.91 3.33 -7.99
CA PRO A 99 -6.72 2.27 -8.56
C PRO A 99 -6.29 0.89 -8.00
N PRO A 100 -7.09 -0.17 -8.21
CA PRO A 100 -6.67 -1.54 -7.87
C PRO A 100 -5.27 -1.86 -8.44
N ALA A 101 -4.41 -2.47 -7.62
CA ALA A 101 -3.02 -2.80 -7.94
C ALA A 101 -2.08 -1.60 -8.27
N GLY A 102 -2.50 -0.35 -7.99
CA GLY A 102 -1.59 0.79 -7.95
C GLY A 102 -0.58 0.68 -6.79
N VAL A 103 0.54 1.39 -6.90
CA VAL A 103 1.61 1.35 -5.88
C VAL A 103 2.09 2.74 -5.54
N TRP A 104 2.08 3.05 -4.25
CA TRP A 104 2.85 4.14 -3.66
C TRP A 104 4.18 3.61 -3.14
N LYS A 105 5.26 4.35 -3.39
CA LYS A 105 6.58 4.13 -2.83
C LYS A 105 6.83 5.17 -1.75
N ALA A 106 7.25 4.70 -0.58
CA ALA A 106 7.71 5.54 0.52
C ALA A 106 9.21 5.33 0.72
N THR A 107 9.99 6.40 0.72
CA THR A 107 11.44 6.37 0.93
C THR A 107 11.81 7.33 2.05
N LEU A 108 12.65 6.89 2.98
CA LEU A 108 13.20 7.74 4.04
C LEU A 108 14.65 8.06 3.70
N PRO A 109 14.98 9.28 3.22
CA PRO A 109 16.31 9.59 2.70
C PRO A 109 17.38 9.61 3.80
N ALA A 110 17.00 9.99 5.03
CA ALA A 110 17.86 9.95 6.21
C ALA A 110 17.01 9.77 7.48
N PRO A 111 17.57 9.22 8.58
CA PRO A 111 16.89 9.19 9.87
C PRO A 111 16.43 10.59 10.31
N GLY A 112 15.16 10.73 10.67
CA GLY A 112 14.56 12.01 11.08
C GLY A 112 14.13 12.94 9.95
N ALA A 113 14.39 12.58 8.69
CA ALA A 113 13.83 13.30 7.54
C ALA A 113 12.33 13.00 7.35
N ALA A 114 11.67 13.83 6.54
CA ALA A 114 10.32 13.52 6.06
C ALA A 114 10.36 12.34 5.07
N TRP A 115 9.26 11.60 4.99
CA TRP A 115 9.10 10.56 3.97
C TRP A 115 8.92 11.19 2.59
N ASP A 116 9.66 10.66 1.61
CA ASP A 116 9.42 10.91 0.20
C ASP A 116 8.38 9.91 -0.30
N LEU A 117 7.24 10.42 -0.76
CA LEU A 117 6.08 9.64 -1.17
C LEU A 117 5.82 9.84 -2.67
N GLN A 118 5.91 8.76 -3.43
CA GLN A 118 5.79 8.80 -4.89
C GLN A 118 4.81 7.75 -5.39
N LEU A 119 3.93 8.14 -6.30
CA LEU A 119 3.07 7.19 -7.00
C LEU A 119 3.95 6.44 -8.02
N ALA A 120 4.41 5.25 -7.64
CA ALA A 120 5.44 4.50 -8.35
C ALA A 120 4.89 3.63 -9.48
N PHE A 121 3.62 3.22 -9.38
CA PHE A 121 2.99 2.42 -10.41
C PHE A 121 1.49 2.68 -10.48
N LEU A 122 0.99 2.79 -11.71
CA LEU A 122 -0.42 2.74 -12.05
C LEU A 122 -0.61 1.63 -13.09
N PRO A 123 -1.44 0.62 -12.83
CA PRO A 123 -1.76 -0.36 -13.85
C PRO A 123 -2.51 0.33 -14.99
N GLU A 124 -2.02 0.14 -16.22
CA GLU A 124 -2.77 0.55 -17.39
C GLU A 124 -4.00 -0.36 -17.56
N PRO A 125 -5.16 0.18 -17.97
CA PRO A 125 -6.28 -0.66 -18.34
C PRO A 125 -5.86 -1.58 -19.49
N VAL A 126 -5.97 -2.89 -19.27
CA VAL A 126 -5.77 -3.90 -20.31
C VAL A 126 -6.77 -3.61 -21.43
N LYS A 127 -6.27 -3.13 -22.58
CA LYS A 127 -7.12 -3.02 -23.77
C LYS A 127 -7.49 -4.44 -24.22
N PRO A 128 -8.77 -4.73 -24.51
CA PRO A 128 -9.17 -6.04 -25.02
C PRO A 128 -8.33 -6.42 -26.24
N GLY A 129 -7.65 -7.58 -26.19
CA GLY A 129 -6.85 -8.12 -27.29
C GLY A 129 -5.36 -7.77 -27.29
N ALA A 130 -4.86 -6.99 -26.33
CA ALA A 130 -3.43 -6.71 -26.24
C ALA A 130 -2.64 -7.91 -25.67
N LYS A 131 -1.63 -8.36 -26.43
CA LYS A 131 -0.64 -9.35 -25.97
C LYS A 131 0.48 -8.59 -25.26
N TYR A 132 0.62 -8.79 -23.96
CA TYR A 132 1.73 -8.22 -23.19
C TYR A 132 2.72 -9.31 -22.81
N ALA A 133 4.00 -9.05 -23.00
CA ALA A 133 5.05 -9.77 -22.31
C ALA A 133 5.27 -9.06 -20.97
N ILE A 134 5.13 -9.78 -19.87
CA ILE A 134 5.55 -9.31 -18.55
C ILE A 134 7.06 -9.58 -18.49
N VAL A 135 7.87 -8.52 -18.42
CA VAL A 135 9.31 -8.59 -18.10
C VAL A 135 9.50 -8.27 -16.63
#